data_AF-I5BVJ5-F1
#
_entry.id   AF-I5BVJ5-F1
#
_cell.length_a   1.000
_cell.length_b   1.000
_cell.length_c   1.000
_cell.angle_alpha   90.00
_cell.angle_beta   90.00
_cell.angle_gamma   90.00
#
_symmetry.space_group_name_H-M   'P 1'
#
loop_
_entity.id
_entity.type
_entity.pdbx_description
1 polymer ?
#
loop_
_entity_poly.entity_id
_entity_poly.type
_entity_poly.pdbx_seq_one_letter_code
_entity_poly.pdbx_strand_id
1 'polypeptide(L)'
;MATGLLKLETATLLICGFYNLGFAAFHAAFWSLFGWPARLRPSGTINAAITQTLNVVLTYCFLLYGGTLAWVALGSIDPHPFILISGAGFWLLRTVLQPVLFSMRDRRSVGITIIFLAGFAIHAAGVIFAVS
;
A
#
# COMPACT_ATOMS: atom_id res chain seq x y z
N MET A 1 -26.45 -4.72 17.30
CA MET A 1 -25.27 -5.53 16.96
C MET A 1 -24.92 -5.40 15.47
N ALA A 2 -25.84 -5.73 14.54
CA ALA A 2 -25.62 -5.62 13.09
C ALA A 2 -25.21 -4.21 12.59
N THR A 3 -25.84 -3.14 13.08
CA THR A 3 -25.48 -1.76 12.74
C THR A 3 -24.11 -1.31 13.25
N GLY A 4 -23.56 -1.97 14.29
CA GLY A 4 -22.21 -1.70 14.80
C GLY A 4 -21.15 -2.37 13.93
N LEU A 5 -21.40 -3.60 13.48
CA LEU A 5 -20.52 -4.36 12.60
C LEU A 5 -20.38 -3.66 11.24
N LEU A 6 -21.50 -3.21 10.66
CA LEU A 6 -21.52 -2.48 9.38
C LEU A 6 -20.64 -1.23 9.41
N LYS A 7 -20.68 -0.47 10.53
CA LYS A 7 -19.85 0.72 10.71
C LYS A 7 -18.36 0.39 10.80
N LEU A 8 -18.02 -0.74 11.43
CA LEU A 8 -16.63 -1.17 11.60
C LEU A 8 -16.03 -1.64 10.27
N GLU A 9 -16.81 -2.36 9.48
CA GLU A 9 -16.42 -2.78 8.13
C GLU A 9 -16.14 -1.55 7.24
N THR A 10 -17.10 -0.63 7.13
CA THR A 10 -16.94 0.61 6.36
C THR A 10 -15.70 1.39 6.80
N ALA A 11 -15.52 1.57 8.12
CA ALA A 11 -14.36 2.27 8.66
C ALA A 11 -13.05 1.56 8.27
N THR A 12 -13.01 0.24 8.34
CA THR A 12 -11.81 -0.54 8.03
C THR A 12 -11.47 -0.49 6.54
N LEU A 13 -12.48 -0.56 5.67
CA LEU A 13 -12.29 -0.39 4.22
C LEU A 13 -11.76 1.01 3.87
N LEU A 14 -12.28 2.05 4.51
CA LEU A 14 -11.77 3.42 4.34
C LEU A 14 -10.33 3.55 4.83
N ILE A 15 -9.99 2.99 5.99
CA ILE A 15 -8.62 3.01 6.53
C ILE A 15 -7.67 2.30 5.55
N CYS A 16 -8.03 1.11 5.07
CA CYS A 16 -7.23 0.40 4.07
C CYS A 16 -7.10 1.21 2.77
N GLY A 17 -8.21 1.79 2.29
CA GLY A 17 -8.23 2.62 1.09
C GLY A 17 -7.30 3.82 1.18
N PHE A 18 -7.48 4.66 2.21
CA PHE A 18 -6.67 5.86 2.42
C PHE A 18 -5.20 5.55 2.72
N TYR A 19 -4.92 4.43 3.39
CA TYR A 19 -3.54 3.98 3.59
C TYR A 19 -2.84 3.74 2.23
N ASN A 20 -3.50 3.05 1.30
CA ASN A 20 -2.94 2.82 -0.04
C ASN A 20 -2.87 4.11 -0.86
N LEU A 21 -3.85 5.02 -0.76
CA LEU A 21 -3.78 6.34 -1.41
C LEU A 21 -2.63 7.20 -0.86
N GLY A 22 -2.35 7.11 0.44
CA GLY A 22 -1.17 7.72 1.04
C GLY A 22 0.14 7.19 0.43
N PHE A 23 0.20 5.88 0.14
CA PHE A 23 1.32 5.29 -0.58
C PHE A 23 1.40 5.72 -2.05
N ALA A 24 0.27 5.90 -2.74
CA ALA A 24 0.26 6.51 -4.06
C ALA A 24 0.90 7.91 -4.03
N ALA A 25 0.50 8.76 -3.08
CA ALA A 25 1.07 10.09 -2.91
C ALA A 25 2.56 10.04 -2.55
N PHE A 26 2.96 9.11 -1.68
CA PHE A 26 4.37 8.88 -1.33
C PHE A 26 5.21 8.51 -2.55
N HIS A 27 4.75 7.57 -3.39
CA HIS A 27 5.43 7.19 -4.64
C HIS A 27 5.44 8.31 -5.68
N ALA A 28 4.35 9.08 -5.77
CA ALA A 28 4.28 10.30 -6.58
C ALA A 28 5.30 11.36 -6.13
N ALA A 29 5.71 11.33 -4.86
CA ALA A 29 6.72 12.24 -4.32
C ALA A 29 8.17 11.75 -4.53
N PHE A 30 8.42 10.58 -5.14
CA PHE A 30 9.81 10.07 -5.27
C PHE A 30 10.70 10.98 -6.11
N TRP A 31 10.14 11.68 -7.09
CA TRP A 31 10.86 12.68 -7.88
C TRP A 31 11.43 13.79 -7.01
N SER A 32 10.65 14.32 -6.06
CA SER A 32 11.10 15.38 -5.15
C SER A 32 11.92 14.83 -3.98
N LEU A 33 11.50 13.73 -3.36
CA LEU A 33 12.13 13.15 -2.17
C LEU A 33 13.51 12.54 -2.46
N PHE A 34 13.67 11.91 -3.62
CA PHE A 34 14.89 11.17 -3.97
C PHE A 34 15.66 11.80 -5.14
N GLY A 35 15.20 12.93 -5.68
CA GLY A 35 15.87 13.63 -6.78
C GLY A 35 15.93 12.81 -8.07
N TRP A 36 14.84 12.11 -8.38
CA TRP A 36 14.73 11.33 -9.61
C TRP A 36 14.38 12.23 -10.80
N PRO A 37 14.89 11.95 -12.02
CA PRO A 37 15.66 10.75 -12.41
C PRO A 37 17.18 10.88 -12.23
N ALA A 38 17.70 12.04 -11.78
CA ALA A 38 19.14 12.30 -11.74
C ALA A 38 19.93 11.26 -10.94
N ARG A 39 19.44 10.86 -9.76
CA ARG A 39 20.10 9.84 -8.92
C ARG A 39 20.02 8.41 -9.46
N LEU A 40 19.17 8.14 -10.46
CA LEU A 40 19.08 6.82 -11.09
C LEU A 40 20.03 6.66 -12.27
N ARG A 41 20.49 7.76 -12.89
CA ARG A 41 21.36 7.71 -14.08
C ARG A 41 22.60 6.82 -13.95
N PRO A 42 23.30 6.75 -12.79
CA PRO A 42 24.46 5.85 -12.63
C PRO A 42 24.13 4.36 -12.79
N SER A 43 22.86 3.96 -12.68
CA SER A 43 22.44 2.56 -12.92
C SER A 43 22.32 2.20 -14.41
N GLY A 44 22.51 3.17 -15.31
CA GLY A 44 22.33 3.01 -16.76
C GLY A 44 20.94 3.45 -17.22
N THR A 45 20.84 3.94 -18.46
CA THR A 45 19.62 4.55 -19.01
C THR A 45 18.43 3.59 -18.98
N ILE A 46 18.64 2.31 -19.30
CA ILE A 46 17.57 1.29 -19.31
C ILE A 46 17.06 1.01 -17.89
N ASN A 47 17.96 0.78 -16.93
CA ASN A 47 17.57 0.52 -15.53
C ASN A 47 16.87 1.72 -14.88
N ALA A 48 17.34 2.93 -15.19
CA ALA A 48 16.68 4.15 -14.77
C ALA A 48 15.26 4.25 -15.33
N ALA A 49 15.07 3.97 -16.62
CA ALA A 49 13.74 3.95 -17.25
C ALA A 49 12.82 2.89 -16.63
N ILE A 50 13.30 1.65 -16.46
CA ILE A 50 12.54 0.57 -15.83
C ILE A 50 12.10 0.97 -14.41
N THR A 51 12.99 1.53 -13.60
CA THR A 51 12.68 1.95 -12.23
C THR A 51 11.63 3.06 -12.20
N GLN A 52 11.70 4.02 -13.13
CA GLN A 52 10.70 5.07 -13.29
C GLN A 52 9.33 4.49 -13.68
N THR A 53 9.30 3.60 -14.66
CA THR A 53 8.07 2.92 -15.09
C THR A 53 7.45 2.12 -13.95
N LEU A 54 8.25 1.37 -13.20
CA LEU A 54 7.78 0.63 -12.02
C LEU A 54 7.17 1.57 -10.97
N ASN A 55 7.77 2.74 -10.73
CA ASN A 55 7.20 3.72 -9.79
C ASN A 55 5.86 4.28 -10.25
N VAL A 56 5.73 4.64 -11.54
CA VAL A 56 4.48 5.16 -12.12
C VAL A 56 3.38 4.10 -12.07
N VAL A 57 3.67 2.88 -12.55
CA VAL A 57 2.69 1.79 -12.58
C VAL A 57 2.27 1.39 -11.16
N LEU A 58 3.22 1.32 -10.22
CA LEU A 58 2.90 1.02 -8.83
C LEU A 58 2.06 2.12 -8.17
N THR A 59 2.34 3.40 -8.48
CA THR A 59 1.50 4.54 -8.05
C THR A 59 0.07 4.37 -8.56
N TYR A 60 -0.10 4.04 -9.84
CA TYR A 60 -1.41 3.77 -10.43
C TYR A 60 -2.13 2.60 -9.75
N CYS A 61 -1.43 1.50 -9.47
CA CYS A 61 -1.99 0.37 -8.73
C CYS A 61 -2.48 0.78 -7.33
N PHE A 62 -1.72 1.60 -6.59
CA PHE A 62 -2.15 2.11 -5.29
C PHE A 62 -3.36 3.05 -5.39
N LEU A 63 -3.42 3.90 -6.41
CA LEU A 63 -4.58 4.77 -6.65
C LEU A 63 -5.84 3.94 -6.91
N LEU A 64 -5.76 2.97 -7.82
CA LEU A 64 -6.90 2.11 -8.11
C LEU A 64 -7.30 1.27 -6.91
N TYR A 65 -6.36 0.55 -6.29
CA TYR A 65 -6.67 -0.32 -5.18
C TYR A 65 -7.26 0.46 -3.99
N GLY A 66 -6.62 1.57 -3.61
CA GLY A 66 -7.11 2.44 -2.53
C GLY A 66 -8.44 3.09 -2.86
N GLY A 67 -8.60 3.57 -4.10
CA GLY A 67 -9.85 4.16 -4.60
C GLY A 67 -11.00 3.16 -4.66
N THR A 68 -10.75 1.91 -5.07
CA THR A 68 -11.74 0.84 -5.07
C THR A 68 -12.21 0.52 -3.66
N LEU A 69 -11.30 0.40 -2.69
CA LEU A 69 -11.71 0.15 -1.29
C LEU A 69 -12.55 1.30 -0.73
N ALA A 70 -12.18 2.55 -1.01
CA ALA A 70 -12.96 3.71 -0.60
C ALA A 70 -14.34 3.77 -1.30
N TRP A 71 -14.40 3.45 -2.59
CA TRP A 71 -15.63 3.40 -3.37
C TRP A 71 -16.60 2.34 -2.84
N VAL A 72 -16.11 1.14 -2.60
CA VAL A 72 -16.88 0.03 -2.02
C VAL A 72 -17.44 0.40 -0.65
N ALA A 73 -16.60 1.00 0.21
CA ALA A 73 -17.01 1.44 1.53
C ALA A 73 -18.14 2.50 1.49
N LEU A 74 -18.00 3.52 0.65
CA LEU A 74 -18.99 4.59 0.52
C LEU A 74 -20.26 4.15 -0.19
N GLY A 75 -20.14 3.21 -1.13
CA GLY A 75 -21.26 2.61 -1.84
C GLY A 75 -22.05 1.59 -1.04
N SER A 76 -21.59 1.24 0.18
CA SER A 76 -22.16 0.12 0.98
C SER A 76 -22.22 -1.17 0.17
N ILE A 77 -21.19 -1.43 -0.63
CA ILE A 77 -21.05 -2.64 -1.44
C ILE A 77 -20.27 -3.67 -0.61
N ASP A 78 -20.73 -4.91 -0.57
CA ASP A 78 -20.00 -5.99 0.12
C ASP A 78 -18.75 -6.39 -0.71
N PRO A 79 -17.52 -6.20 -0.20
CA PRO A 79 -16.32 -6.62 -0.90
C PRO A 79 -16.16 -8.14 -0.85
N HIS A 80 -15.77 -8.74 -1.97
CA HIS A 80 -15.25 -10.11 -1.91
C HIS A 80 -13.95 -10.14 -1.09
N PRO A 81 -13.78 -11.04 -0.09
CA PRO A 81 -12.64 -11.02 0.85
C PRO A 81 -11.26 -11.05 0.17
N PHE A 82 -11.20 -11.63 -1.03
CA PHE A 82 -9.98 -11.69 -1.85
C PHE A 82 -9.31 -10.32 -2.06
N ILE A 83 -10.06 -9.22 -2.14
CA ILE A 83 -9.46 -7.89 -2.31
C ILE A 83 -8.62 -7.49 -1.09
N LEU A 84 -9.12 -7.78 0.12
CA LEU A 84 -8.43 -7.50 1.38
C LEU A 84 -7.28 -8.48 1.63
N ILE A 85 -7.48 -9.77 1.30
CA ILE A 85 -6.41 -10.79 1.35
C ILE A 85 -5.26 -10.38 0.44
N SER A 86 -5.56 -9.89 -0.78
CA SER A 86 -4.55 -9.42 -1.72
C SER A 86 -3.74 -8.24 -1.16
N GLY A 87 -4.42 -7.29 -0.49
CA GLY A 87 -3.74 -6.19 0.19
C GLY A 87 -2.86 -6.66 1.34
N ALA A 88 -3.37 -7.55 2.19
CA ALA A 88 -2.59 -8.13 3.28
C ALA A 88 -1.34 -8.85 2.74
N GLY A 89 -1.50 -9.70 1.73
CA GLY A 89 -0.39 -10.39 1.07
C GLY A 89 0.64 -9.43 0.48
N PHE A 90 0.20 -8.37 -0.20
CA PHE A 90 1.08 -7.33 -0.76
C PHE A 90 1.93 -6.67 0.34
N TRP A 91 1.31 -6.23 1.43
CA TRP A 91 2.00 -5.53 2.51
C TRP A 91 2.90 -6.46 3.32
N LEU A 92 2.51 -7.73 3.50
CA LEU A 92 3.36 -8.74 4.12
C LEU A 92 4.60 -9.01 3.26
N LEU A 93 4.41 -9.20 1.96
CA LEU A 93 5.53 -9.36 1.02
C LEU A 93 6.47 -8.15 1.08
N ARG A 94 5.94 -6.93 1.09
CA ARG A 94 6.76 -5.72 1.22
C ARG A 94 7.52 -5.67 2.55
N THR A 95 6.88 -6.09 3.63
CA THR A 95 7.51 -6.17 4.96
C THR A 95 8.67 -7.15 4.96
N VAL A 96 8.52 -8.32 4.33
CA VAL A 96 9.58 -9.36 4.24
C VAL A 96 10.70 -8.95 3.29
N LEU A 97 10.38 -8.36 2.14
CA LEU A 97 11.39 -7.94 1.17
C LEU A 97 12.25 -6.76 1.66
N GLN A 98 11.73 -5.94 2.58
CA GLN A 98 12.46 -4.77 3.08
C GLN A 98 13.79 -5.13 3.77
N PRO A 99 13.87 -6.04 4.75
CA PRO A 99 15.14 -6.48 5.33
C PRO A 99 15.98 -7.35 4.40
N VAL A 100 15.38 -8.01 3.41
CA VAL A 100 16.12 -8.81 2.42
C VAL A 100 16.89 -7.93 1.44
N LEU A 101 16.28 -6.81 1.00
CA LEU A 101 16.83 -5.95 -0.05
C LEU A 101 17.44 -4.64 0.47
N PHE A 102 17.09 -4.20 1.68
CA PHE A 102 17.55 -2.94 2.25
C PHE A 102 18.21 -3.16 3.61
N SER A 103 19.26 -2.37 3.87
CA SER A 103 19.95 -2.39 5.17
C SER A 103 19.01 -1.97 6.30
N MET A 104 18.90 -2.81 7.34
CA MET A 104 18.16 -2.51 8.58
C MET A 104 18.96 -1.65 9.58
N ARG A 105 20.18 -1.22 9.21
CA ARG A 105 20.93 -0.23 10.00
C ARG A 105 20.43 1.20 9.78
N ASP A 106 19.79 1.48 8.64
CA ASP A 106 19.19 2.79 8.37
C ASP A 106 17.83 2.90 9.06
N ARG A 107 17.69 3.88 9.96
CA ARG A 107 16.44 4.15 10.70
C ARG A 107 15.24 4.40 9.77
N ARG A 108 15.47 4.95 8.58
CA ARG A 108 14.40 5.16 7.58
C ARG A 108 13.88 3.84 7.03
N SER A 109 14.78 2.88 6.81
CA SER A 109 14.43 1.53 6.35
C SER A 109 13.66 0.76 7.42
N VAL A 110 14.05 0.90 8.69
CA VAL A 110 13.28 0.35 9.82
C VAL A 110 11.90 1.00 9.91
N GLY A 111 11.83 2.34 9.84
CA GLY A 111 10.58 3.08 9.89
C GLY A 111 9.60 2.67 8.78
N ILE A 112 10.06 2.59 7.54
CA ILE A 112 9.19 2.16 6.43
C ILE A 112 8.76 0.68 6.57
N THR A 113 9.60 -0.18 7.14
CA THR A 113 9.24 -1.59 7.43
C THR A 113 8.09 -1.65 8.44
N ILE A 114 8.14 -0.85 9.50
CA ILE A 114 7.06 -0.78 10.51
C ILE A 114 5.76 -0.29 9.84
N ILE A 115 5.86 0.70 8.95
CA ILE A 115 4.71 1.16 8.17
C ILE A 115 4.14 0.01 7.33
N PHE A 116 4.96 -0.75 6.59
CA PHE A 116 4.49 -1.91 5.84
C PHE A 116 3.81 -2.97 6.71
N LEU A 117 4.35 -3.25 7.89
CA LEU A 117 3.75 -4.18 8.85
C LEU A 117 2.38 -3.68 9.33
N ALA A 118 2.25 -2.37 9.56
CA ALA A 118 0.95 -1.76 9.86
C ALA A 118 -0.02 -1.92 8.68
N GLY A 119 0.46 -1.75 7.44
CA GLY A 119 -0.29 -2.04 6.22
C GLY A 119 -0.82 -3.48 6.18
N PHE A 120 0.01 -4.46 6.54
CA PHE A 120 -0.43 -5.86 6.65
C PHE A 120 -1.51 -6.01 7.73
N ALA A 121 -1.26 -5.46 8.93
CA ALA A 121 -2.17 -5.60 10.07
C ALA A 121 -3.57 -5.01 9.79
N ILE A 122 -3.66 -3.83 9.17
CA ILE A 122 -4.96 -3.20 8.86
C ILE A 122 -5.75 -4.00 7.82
N HIS A 123 -5.08 -4.58 6.80
CA HIS A 123 -5.78 -5.38 5.78
C HIS A 123 -6.19 -6.74 6.33
N ALA A 124 -5.35 -7.37 7.16
CA ALA A 124 -5.69 -8.60 7.85
C ALA A 124 -6.88 -8.42 8.80
N ALA A 125 -6.94 -7.30 9.53
CA ALA A 125 -8.10 -6.93 10.33
C ALA A 125 -9.34 -6.74 9.46
N GLY A 126 -9.21 -6.09 8.30
CA GLY A 126 -10.28 -5.99 7.31
C GLY A 126 -10.83 -7.34 6.86
N VAL A 127 -9.96 -8.32 6.59
CA VAL A 127 -10.40 -9.69 6.23
C VAL A 127 -11.23 -10.30 7.35
N ILE A 128 -10.79 -10.15 8.60
CA ILE A 128 -11.53 -10.69 9.76
C ILE A 128 -12.92 -10.06 9.84
N PHE A 129 -13.04 -8.74 9.68
CA PHE A 129 -14.34 -8.07 9.77
C PHE A 129 -15.25 -8.29 8.56
N ALA A 130 -14.69 -8.52 7.36
CA ALA A 130 -15.48 -8.78 6.15
C ALA A 130 -15.94 -10.24 6.01
N VAL A 131 -15.38 -11.17 6.80
CA VAL A 131 -15.74 -12.60 6.79
C VAL A 131 -16.50 -13.04 8.05
N SER A 132 -16.60 -12.17 9.07
CA SER A 132 -17.32 -12.45 10.33
C SER A 132 -18.76 -11.95 10.28
#